data_AF-A0A2T3YV10-F1
#
_entry.id   AF-A0A2T3YV10-F1
#
_cell.length_a   1.000
_cell.length_b   1.000
_cell.length_c   1.000
_cell.angle_alpha   90.00
_cell.angle_beta   90.00
_cell.angle_gamma   90.00
#
_symmetry.space_group_name_H-M   'P 1'
#
loop_
_entity.id
_entity.type
_entity.pdbx_description
1 polymer ?
#
loop_
_entity_poly.entity_id
_entity_poly.type
_entity_poly.pdbx_seq_one_letter_code
_entity_poly.pdbx_strand_id
1 'polypeptide(L)'
;MLLSLCPTAIWNAAWSLPRRNIIGCTTYTPSLYHSQHLHTQPKYHSTSPPRRKPKVSSSIQQPSNGIISIDSIMTIPPKPNLSPSSPTIKTRILIISDTHATVPRTKEAHPAADTEDELNKPGGPISFPTGFRSPLPEADVVLHCGDLSKRGRPDEMRKTFDMLRGLHAPLKLVIAGNHDLAFDDTHYSHDDSSDGSDDNAIKRNPKPKPMYMEALEIAKQAEVDGVKYLTEGTYSFDLANGSRLRIYASQYTPQYGYWAFQYQAGEHSFDIPSDVDVAMTHGPPLGILDRTSGGDRAGCGTLFRALYRARPKIHCFGHIHEDWGAQLVQWKPEPSSSAPQSSWTVPKPWNSEPVISSATVLDREHSRMLYTLTPPPMSVATNTTLIDMEEHKHLLEWSKDRGCYIDLADGENKIKEGEQTLFVNASIMSVRYRPSQMPLVIDMDLPRAAESNP
;
A
#
# COMPACT_ATOMS: atom_id res chain seq x y z
N MET A 1 21.77 21.64 42.27
CA MET A 1 21.42 23.05 42.02
C MET A 1 21.86 23.36 40.59
N LEU A 2 20.88 23.64 39.69
CA LEU A 2 20.97 24.34 38.38
C LEU A 2 21.72 23.61 37.23
N LEU A 3 21.02 22.94 36.30
CA LEU A 3 20.31 23.43 35.07
C LEU A 3 21.27 23.57 33.86
N SER A 4 21.16 22.68 32.86
CA SER A 4 20.39 22.81 31.61
C SER A 4 21.07 23.66 30.53
N LEU A 5 21.38 23.07 29.37
CA LEU A 5 20.81 23.42 28.06
C LEU A 5 21.33 22.48 26.96
N CYS A 6 20.40 21.72 26.40
CA CYS A 6 20.54 20.89 25.20
C CYS A 6 20.22 21.75 23.97
N PRO A 7 20.93 21.60 22.82
CA PRO A 7 20.37 21.97 21.53
C PRO A 7 19.92 20.72 20.77
N THR A 8 18.62 20.69 20.49
CA THR A 8 17.95 19.84 19.52
C THR A 8 18.52 20.00 18.11
N ALA A 9 18.98 18.91 17.50
CA ALA A 9 19.23 18.82 16.06
C ALA A 9 18.88 17.40 15.56
N ILE A 10 17.59 17.13 15.36
CA ILE A 10 17.11 15.97 14.58
C ILE A 10 16.51 16.54 13.29
N TRP A 11 17.36 16.85 12.32
CA TRP A 11 16.95 17.12 10.94
C TRP A 11 18.08 16.65 10.00
N ASN A 12 17.69 15.90 8.95
CA ASN A 12 18.53 15.30 7.90
C ASN A 12 19.18 13.94 8.24
N ALA A 13 18.38 12.88 8.25
CA ALA A 13 18.86 11.51 8.07
C ALA A 13 17.95 10.80 7.06
N ALA A 14 18.16 11.09 5.78
CA ALA A 14 17.83 10.22 4.68
C ALA A 14 18.92 10.47 3.63
N TRP A 15 19.36 9.42 2.94
CA TRP A 15 20.27 9.46 1.78
C TRP A 15 21.78 9.49 2.10
N SER A 16 22.32 8.34 2.50
CA SER A 16 23.56 7.81 1.93
C SER A 16 23.78 6.37 2.42
N LEU A 17 23.86 5.41 1.48
CA LEU A 17 24.32 4.05 1.78
C LEU A 17 25.82 4.07 2.14
N PRO A 18 26.30 3.26 3.09
CA PRO A 18 27.72 3.02 3.25
C PRO A 18 28.25 2.25 2.03
N ARG A 19 29.11 2.91 1.24
CA ARG A 19 29.86 2.30 0.12
C ARG A 19 30.79 1.21 0.62
N ARG A 20 30.56 -0.06 0.27
CA ARG A 20 31.62 -1.07 0.10
C ARG A 20 31.26 -2.08 -0.98
N ASN A 21 31.76 -1.81 -2.19
CA ASN A 21 32.54 -2.72 -3.04
C ASN A 21 32.49 -2.22 -4.49
N ILE A 22 33.59 -1.58 -4.93
CA ILE A 22 34.21 -1.70 -6.25
C ILE A 22 35.56 -0.97 -6.13
N ILE A 23 36.64 -1.71 -6.43
CA ILE A 23 38.01 -1.20 -6.52
C ILE A 23 38.11 -0.38 -7.81
N GLY A 24 38.51 0.88 -7.71
CA GLY A 24 38.71 1.75 -8.87
C GLY A 24 39.19 3.14 -8.46
N CYS A 25 40.51 3.35 -8.57
CA CYS A 25 41.21 4.60 -8.27
C CYS A 25 40.85 5.69 -9.28
N THR A 26 40.34 6.85 -8.82
CA THR A 26 40.65 8.16 -9.41
C THR A 26 40.15 9.30 -8.53
N THR A 27 41.03 10.27 -8.30
CA THR A 27 40.93 11.43 -7.44
C THR A 27 40.13 12.58 -8.07
N TYR A 28 39.26 13.27 -7.32
CA TYR A 28 38.90 14.67 -7.61
C TYR A 28 38.41 15.42 -6.36
N THR A 29 38.80 16.69 -6.26
CA THR A 29 38.70 17.63 -5.12
C THR A 29 37.39 18.44 -5.11
N PRO A 30 36.93 18.97 -3.95
CA PRO A 30 35.66 19.68 -3.84
C PRO A 30 35.81 21.21 -3.94
N SER A 31 34.78 21.88 -4.48
CA SER A 31 34.63 23.35 -4.47
C SER A 31 33.39 23.74 -3.66
N LEU A 32 33.63 24.59 -2.66
CA LEU A 32 32.67 25.24 -1.77
C LEU A 32 31.95 26.39 -2.49
N TYR A 33 30.64 26.53 -2.31
CA TYR A 33 30.01 27.85 -2.32
C TYR A 33 28.92 27.96 -1.25
N HIS A 34 29.08 29.01 -0.45
CA HIS A 34 28.30 29.43 0.69
C HIS A 34 27.31 30.50 0.19
N SER A 35 26.05 30.49 0.66
CA SER A 35 25.25 31.72 0.65
C SER A 35 24.23 31.73 1.80
N GLN A 36 24.29 32.82 2.54
CA GLN A 36 23.48 33.18 3.68
C GLN A 36 22.13 33.78 3.24
N HIS A 37 21.24 33.95 4.24
CA HIS A 37 20.12 34.91 4.36
C HIS A 37 18.78 34.22 4.66
N LEU A 38 17.86 34.73 5.47
CA LEU A 38 17.79 35.74 6.52
C LEU A 38 16.40 35.50 7.15
N HIS A 39 16.29 35.45 8.48
CA HIS A 39 15.01 35.31 9.18
C HIS A 39 14.16 36.58 9.08
N THR A 40 12.88 36.43 8.75
CA THR A 40 11.83 37.37 9.14
C THR A 40 10.54 36.62 9.50
N GLN A 41 10.09 36.80 10.74
CA GLN A 41 8.83 36.33 11.33
C GLN A 41 7.75 37.41 11.20
N PRO A 42 6.50 37.08 10.86
CA PRO A 42 5.36 37.95 11.11
C PRO A 42 4.50 37.48 12.29
N LYS A 43 4.13 38.46 13.12
CA LYS A 43 3.24 38.39 14.28
C LYS A 43 1.80 38.08 13.86
N TYR A 44 1.13 37.16 14.56
CA TYR A 44 -0.32 36.94 14.44
C TYR A 44 -1.10 37.74 15.48
N HIS A 45 -2.04 38.57 15.02
CA HIS A 45 -3.09 39.16 15.83
C HIS A 45 -4.36 38.29 15.77
N SER A 46 -4.93 38.05 16.94
CA SER A 46 -6.16 37.31 17.21
C SER A 46 -7.38 38.22 17.09
N THR A 47 -8.36 37.84 16.25
CA THR A 47 -9.76 38.26 16.41
C THR A 47 -10.72 37.18 15.89
N SER A 48 -11.61 36.70 16.77
CA SER A 48 -12.70 35.76 16.47
C SER A 48 -14.00 36.50 16.18
N PRO A 49 -14.86 36.01 15.27
CA PRO A 49 -16.29 36.36 15.24
C PRO A 49 -17.22 35.17 15.61
N PRO A 50 -18.48 35.43 16.02
CA PRO A 50 -19.27 34.49 16.82
C PRO A 50 -20.18 33.54 16.02
N ARG A 51 -20.51 32.43 16.71
CA ARG A 51 -21.41 31.34 16.34
C ARG A 51 -22.85 31.79 16.07
N ARG A 52 -23.49 31.23 15.02
CA ARG A 52 -24.95 31.20 14.84
C ARG A 52 -25.44 29.75 14.79
N LYS A 53 -26.49 29.46 15.57
CA LYS A 53 -27.17 28.15 15.70
C LYS A 53 -28.19 27.92 14.57
N PRO A 54 -28.51 26.67 14.22
CA PRO A 54 -29.43 26.32 13.13
C PRO A 54 -30.91 26.42 13.56
N LYS A 55 -31.79 26.76 12.61
CA LYS A 55 -33.25 26.65 12.74
C LYS A 55 -33.70 25.30 12.18
N VAL A 56 -34.38 24.53 13.02
CA VAL A 56 -35.10 23.29 12.68
C VAL A 56 -36.53 23.67 12.29
N SER A 57 -37.04 23.17 11.17
CA SER A 57 -38.47 23.16 10.88
C SER A 57 -38.91 21.73 10.56
N SER A 58 -39.73 21.18 11.44
CA SER A 58 -40.42 19.90 11.34
C SER A 58 -41.69 20.02 10.50
N SER A 59 -41.90 19.13 9.54
CA SER A 59 -43.23 18.82 9.00
C SER A 59 -43.41 17.32 8.91
N ILE A 60 -44.17 16.79 9.87
CA ILE A 60 -44.64 15.42 9.95
C ILE A 60 -45.91 15.34 9.09
N GLN A 61 -45.96 14.40 8.13
CA GLN A 61 -47.20 13.96 7.50
C GLN A 61 -47.35 12.45 7.74
N GLN A 62 -48.46 12.08 8.40
CA GLN A 62 -48.87 10.70 8.65
C GLN A 62 -49.46 10.04 7.39
N PRO A 63 -49.37 8.71 7.27
CA PRO A 63 -49.90 7.96 6.13
C PRO A 63 -51.40 7.66 6.29
N SER A 64 -52.15 7.76 5.19
CA SER A 64 -53.56 7.37 5.11
C SER A 64 -53.73 5.88 4.85
N ASN A 65 -54.60 5.25 5.64
CA ASN A 65 -55.07 3.88 5.51
C ASN A 65 -55.79 3.64 4.17
N GLY A 66 -55.42 2.56 3.47
CA GLY A 66 -56.15 2.02 2.34
C GLY A 66 -56.10 0.49 2.36
N ILE A 67 -57.20 -0.14 2.80
CA ILE A 67 -57.44 -1.58 2.69
C ILE A 67 -57.95 -1.84 1.27
N ILE A 68 -57.24 -2.66 0.49
CA ILE A 68 -57.79 -3.31 -0.71
C ILE A 68 -57.40 -4.78 -0.64
N SER A 69 -58.40 -5.63 -0.41
CA SER A 69 -58.36 -7.06 -0.63
C SER A 69 -58.97 -7.33 -2.00
N ILE A 70 -58.25 -8.05 -2.87
CA ILE A 70 -58.84 -8.85 -3.94
C ILE A 70 -57.89 -10.01 -4.27
N ASP A 71 -58.37 -11.22 -3.98
CA ASP A 71 -57.87 -12.47 -4.54
C ASP A 71 -57.87 -12.37 -6.07
N SER A 72 -56.69 -12.52 -6.67
CA SER A 72 -56.57 -12.81 -8.10
C SER A 72 -55.43 -13.80 -8.30
N ILE A 73 -55.83 -15.01 -8.67
CA ILE A 73 -54.99 -16.16 -9.00
C ILE A 73 -54.07 -15.75 -10.15
N MET A 74 -52.79 -15.52 -9.85
CA MET A 74 -51.72 -15.52 -10.84
C MET A 74 -50.91 -16.80 -10.66
N THR A 75 -51.01 -17.67 -11.66
CA THR A 75 -50.11 -18.81 -11.85
C THR A 75 -48.66 -18.34 -11.74
N ILE A 76 -47.94 -18.89 -10.76
CA ILE A 76 -46.51 -18.69 -10.56
C ILE A 76 -45.80 -19.13 -11.85
N PRO A 77 -45.08 -18.25 -12.56
CA PRO A 77 -44.24 -18.70 -13.68
C PRO A 77 -43.21 -19.70 -13.15
N PRO A 78 -42.87 -20.77 -13.89
CA PRO A 78 -41.82 -21.67 -13.47
C PRO A 78 -40.56 -20.85 -13.17
N LYS A 79 -39.93 -21.11 -12.02
CA LYS A 79 -38.66 -20.48 -11.63
C LYS A 79 -37.76 -20.43 -12.88
N PRO A 80 -37.23 -19.27 -13.26
CA PRO A 80 -36.26 -19.23 -14.34
C PRO A 80 -35.17 -20.24 -13.99
N ASN A 81 -34.88 -21.15 -14.94
CA ASN A 81 -33.74 -22.04 -14.83
C ASN A 81 -32.54 -21.17 -14.47
N LEU A 82 -32.09 -21.28 -13.21
CA LEU A 82 -30.84 -20.69 -12.77
C LEU A 82 -29.80 -21.28 -13.71
N SER A 83 -29.26 -20.44 -14.60
CA SER A 83 -27.98 -20.75 -15.21
C SER A 83 -27.04 -21.16 -14.08
N PRO A 84 -26.18 -22.19 -14.28
CA PRO A 84 -25.17 -22.48 -13.29
C PRO A 84 -24.41 -21.19 -13.04
N SER A 85 -24.55 -20.65 -11.83
CA SER A 85 -23.91 -19.39 -11.45
C SER A 85 -22.42 -19.52 -11.74
N SER A 86 -21.82 -18.52 -12.41
CA SER A 86 -20.38 -18.51 -12.73
C SER A 86 -19.55 -19.04 -11.55
N PRO A 87 -18.54 -19.91 -11.75
CA PRO A 87 -17.73 -20.48 -10.67
C PRO A 87 -16.97 -19.40 -9.86
N THR A 88 -16.82 -18.23 -10.46
CA THR A 88 -16.19 -17.05 -9.87
C THR A 88 -17.17 -15.89 -9.71
N ILE A 89 -16.81 -14.95 -8.85
CA ILE A 89 -17.48 -13.67 -8.64
C ILE A 89 -16.45 -12.56 -8.83
N LYS A 90 -16.76 -11.63 -9.72
CA LYS A 90 -15.99 -10.40 -9.88
C LYS A 90 -16.02 -9.61 -8.58
N THR A 91 -14.84 -9.42 -8.00
CA THR A 91 -14.64 -8.79 -6.70
C THR A 91 -13.77 -7.55 -6.88
N ARG A 92 -14.19 -6.44 -6.27
CA ARG A 92 -13.45 -5.18 -6.27
C ARG A 92 -12.56 -5.06 -5.05
N ILE A 93 -11.29 -4.80 -5.27
CA ILE A 93 -10.26 -4.60 -4.24
C ILE A 93 -9.73 -3.18 -4.33
N LEU A 94 -9.81 -2.42 -3.24
CA LEU A 94 -9.10 -1.13 -3.10
C LEU A 94 -7.78 -1.37 -2.37
N ILE A 95 -6.66 -0.96 -2.97
CA ILE A 95 -5.32 -1.13 -2.40
C ILE A 95 -4.69 0.24 -2.14
N ILE A 96 -4.22 0.43 -0.91
CA ILE A 96 -3.46 1.59 -0.46
C ILE A 96 -2.28 1.13 0.42
N SER A 97 -1.32 2.01 0.65
CA SER A 97 -0.20 1.77 1.56
C SER A 97 0.42 3.10 1.98
N ASP A 98 1.26 3.07 3.01
CA ASP A 98 2.10 4.19 3.43
C ASP A 98 1.27 5.44 3.69
N THR A 99 0.18 5.32 4.44
CA THR A 99 -0.64 6.48 4.78
C THR A 99 0.06 7.38 5.79
N HIS A 100 0.99 6.87 6.60
CA HIS A 100 1.76 7.65 7.58
C HIS A 100 0.85 8.55 8.44
N ALA A 101 -0.29 8.01 8.89
CA ALA A 101 -1.36 8.73 9.61
C ALA A 101 -1.98 9.92 8.88
N THR A 102 -1.83 9.99 7.57
CA THR A 102 -2.60 10.88 6.70
C THR A 102 -3.95 10.26 6.38
N VAL A 103 -4.97 11.10 6.38
CA VAL A 103 -6.34 10.71 6.05
C VAL A 103 -6.78 11.47 4.79
N PRO A 104 -7.63 10.87 3.94
CA PRO A 104 -8.11 11.51 2.73
C PRO A 104 -8.91 12.77 3.11
N ARG A 105 -8.60 13.88 2.45
CA ARG A 105 -9.23 15.18 2.77
C ARG A 105 -10.57 15.33 2.07
N THR A 106 -11.56 15.92 2.74
CA THR A 106 -12.79 16.42 2.10
C THR A 106 -12.57 17.84 1.59
N LYS A 107 -13.35 18.26 0.59
CA LYS A 107 -13.30 19.63 0.05
C LYS A 107 -13.73 20.67 1.09
N GLU A 108 -14.67 20.29 1.95
CA GLU A 108 -15.21 21.14 3.02
C GLU A 108 -14.17 21.38 4.14
N ALA A 109 -13.36 20.37 4.47
CA ALA A 109 -12.34 20.49 5.51
C ALA A 109 -11.10 21.28 5.05
N HIS A 110 -10.87 21.35 3.73
CA HIS A 110 -9.76 22.08 3.12
C HIS A 110 -10.21 22.82 1.84
N PRO A 111 -10.80 24.02 1.98
CA PRO A 111 -11.35 24.79 0.84
C PRO A 111 -10.28 25.42 -0.08
N ALA A 112 -9.00 25.07 0.10
CA ALA A 112 -7.96 25.42 -0.84
C ALA A 112 -8.15 24.65 -2.15
N ALA A 113 -7.59 25.16 -3.25
CA ALA A 113 -7.66 24.51 -4.55
C ALA A 113 -7.17 23.05 -4.44
N ASP A 114 -8.01 22.11 -4.82
CA ASP A 114 -7.64 20.71 -4.93
C ASP A 114 -7.08 20.39 -6.33
N THR A 115 -6.70 19.13 -6.55
CA THR A 115 -6.15 18.68 -7.83
C THR A 115 -7.08 18.93 -9.01
N GLU A 116 -8.39 18.87 -8.83
CA GLU A 116 -9.34 19.21 -9.90
C GLU A 116 -9.41 20.71 -10.10
N ASP A 117 -9.42 21.52 -9.04
CA ASP A 117 -9.45 22.98 -9.14
C ASP A 117 -8.18 23.54 -9.83
N GLU A 118 -7.05 22.86 -9.64
CA GLU A 118 -5.77 23.18 -10.28
C GLU A 118 -5.70 22.67 -11.72
N LEU A 119 -6.08 21.41 -11.98
CA LEU A 119 -6.10 20.84 -13.33
C LEU A 119 -7.17 21.50 -14.22
N ASN A 120 -8.28 22.00 -13.68
CA ASN A 120 -9.30 22.70 -14.48
C ASN A 120 -8.93 24.15 -14.86
N LYS A 121 -7.73 24.64 -14.50
CA LYS A 121 -7.22 25.97 -14.89
C LYS A 121 -6.11 25.83 -15.94
N PRO A 122 -6.42 25.96 -17.24
CA PRO A 122 -5.41 25.87 -18.29
C PRO A 122 -4.28 26.89 -18.07
N GLY A 123 -3.04 26.40 -18.01
CA GLY A 123 -1.84 27.24 -17.81
C GLY A 123 -1.66 27.83 -16.40
N GLY A 124 -2.50 27.44 -15.43
CA GLY A 124 -2.31 27.80 -14.02
C GLY A 124 -1.18 26.98 -13.36
N PRO A 125 -0.51 27.51 -12.32
CA PRO A 125 0.43 26.71 -11.55
C PRO A 125 -0.32 25.58 -10.82
N ILE A 126 0.03 24.33 -11.09
CA ILE A 126 -0.37 23.19 -10.25
C ILE A 126 0.47 23.31 -8.98
N SER A 127 -0.15 23.71 -7.87
CA SER A 127 0.59 23.85 -6.63
C SER A 127 0.87 22.46 -6.07
N PHE A 128 -0.14 21.59 -5.89
CA PHE A 128 0.05 20.24 -5.35
C PHE A 128 -1.10 19.27 -5.73
N PRO A 129 -0.88 18.28 -6.61
CA PRO A 129 -1.85 17.20 -6.80
C PRO A 129 -1.86 16.28 -5.56
N THR A 130 -3.04 15.94 -5.05
CA THR A 130 -3.29 14.89 -4.07
C THR A 130 -4.23 13.85 -4.66
N GLY A 131 -3.71 12.65 -4.92
CA GLY A 131 -4.50 11.52 -5.36
C GLY A 131 -5.33 10.85 -4.26
N PHE A 132 -4.93 11.06 -3.00
CA PHE A 132 -5.59 10.47 -1.83
C PHE A 132 -6.63 11.42 -1.22
N ARG A 133 -7.83 11.41 -1.80
CA ARG A 133 -8.94 12.33 -1.45
C ARG A 133 -10.22 11.60 -1.10
N SER A 134 -11.07 12.25 -0.32
CA SER A 134 -12.37 11.71 0.08
C SER A 134 -13.46 12.05 -0.94
N PRO A 135 -14.45 11.18 -1.16
CA PRO A 135 -14.47 9.77 -0.74
C PRO A 135 -13.45 8.94 -1.54
N LEU A 136 -12.92 7.88 -0.92
CA LEU A 136 -12.20 6.84 -1.66
C LEU A 136 -13.22 5.92 -2.37
N PRO A 137 -12.83 5.24 -3.46
CA PRO A 137 -13.70 4.31 -4.17
C PRO A 137 -14.26 3.20 -3.26
N GLU A 138 -15.51 2.79 -3.51
CA GLU A 138 -16.12 1.65 -2.84
C GLU A 138 -15.49 0.33 -3.31
N ALA A 139 -15.40 -0.65 -2.41
CA ALA A 139 -14.81 -1.95 -2.71
C ALA A 139 -15.45 -3.06 -1.86
N ASP A 140 -15.33 -4.31 -2.34
CA ASP A 140 -15.71 -5.49 -1.54
C ASP A 140 -14.70 -5.72 -0.40
N VAL A 141 -13.43 -5.39 -0.65
CA VAL A 141 -12.35 -5.48 0.33
C VAL A 141 -11.32 -4.37 0.12
N VAL A 142 -10.79 -3.82 1.22
CA VAL A 142 -9.65 -2.89 1.22
C VAL A 142 -8.41 -3.60 1.72
N LEU A 143 -7.25 -3.36 1.09
CA LEU A 143 -5.94 -3.80 1.53
C LEU A 143 -5.07 -2.58 1.88
N HIS A 144 -4.45 -2.58 3.06
CA HIS A 144 -3.44 -1.58 3.45
C HIS A 144 -2.09 -2.23 3.70
N CYS A 145 -1.10 -1.96 2.84
CA CYS A 145 0.18 -2.68 2.82
C CYS A 145 1.25 -2.11 3.79
N GLY A 146 0.84 -1.65 4.98
CA GLY A 146 1.79 -1.16 6.00
C GLY A 146 2.07 0.35 5.99
N ASP A 147 2.88 0.78 6.95
CA ASP A 147 3.16 2.18 7.28
C ASP A 147 1.88 2.97 7.58
N LEU A 148 1.13 2.44 8.56
CA LEU A 148 -0.10 3.02 9.09
C LEU A 148 0.19 4.34 9.82
N SER A 149 1.35 4.44 10.46
CA SER A 149 1.82 5.57 11.26
C SER A 149 3.14 6.10 10.70
N LYS A 150 3.53 7.30 11.15
CA LYS A 150 4.82 7.89 10.77
C LYS A 150 5.92 7.55 11.77
N ARG A 151 5.55 7.34 13.03
CA ARG A 151 6.48 7.16 14.15
C ARG A 151 6.05 6.06 15.12
N GLY A 152 5.08 5.23 14.74
CA GLY A 152 4.58 4.16 15.61
C GLY A 152 3.77 4.67 16.80
N ARG A 153 3.27 5.91 16.80
CA ARG A 153 2.55 6.44 17.95
C ARG A 153 1.09 5.95 17.99
N PRO A 154 0.54 5.58 19.16
CA PRO A 154 -0.87 5.15 19.26
C PRO A 154 -1.89 6.16 18.74
N ASP A 155 -1.66 7.48 18.87
CA ASP A 155 -2.55 8.49 18.31
C ASP A 155 -2.52 8.55 16.78
N GLU A 156 -1.35 8.29 16.17
CA GLU A 156 -1.21 8.13 14.72
C GLU A 156 -1.93 6.87 14.24
N MET A 157 -1.77 5.75 14.95
CA MET A 157 -2.50 4.51 14.68
C MET A 157 -4.01 4.73 14.73
N ARG A 158 -4.52 5.30 15.83
CA ARG A 158 -5.95 5.55 16.01
C ARG A 158 -6.52 6.35 14.85
N LYS A 159 -5.81 7.39 14.40
CA LYS A 159 -6.22 8.19 13.25
C LYS A 159 -6.33 7.37 11.95
N THR A 160 -5.39 6.49 11.68
CA THR A 160 -5.43 5.61 10.49
C THR A 160 -6.53 4.56 10.61
N PHE A 161 -6.67 3.93 11.77
CA PHE A 161 -7.75 2.97 12.01
C PHE A 161 -9.13 3.63 11.93
N ASP A 162 -9.32 4.84 12.46
CA ASP A 162 -10.57 5.60 12.33
C ASP A 162 -10.90 5.91 10.86
N MET A 163 -9.88 6.26 10.05
CA MET A 163 -10.04 6.42 8.60
C MET A 163 -10.48 5.12 7.93
N LEU A 164 -9.81 4.00 8.26
CA LEU A 164 -10.13 2.68 7.71
C LEU A 164 -11.55 2.25 8.07
N ARG A 165 -12.00 2.47 9.31
CA ARG A 165 -13.37 2.17 9.76
C ARG A 165 -14.42 2.85 8.88
N GLY A 166 -14.15 4.09 8.49
CA GLY A 166 -15.04 4.90 7.65
C GLY A 166 -15.05 4.57 6.15
N LEU A 167 -14.20 3.65 5.67
CA LEU A 167 -14.19 3.27 4.26
C LEU A 167 -15.41 2.42 3.89
N HIS A 168 -15.93 2.66 2.68
CA HIS A 168 -17.07 1.94 2.11
C HIS A 168 -16.65 0.56 1.59
N ALA A 169 -16.30 -0.32 2.53
CA ALA A 169 -16.00 -1.72 2.28
C ALA A 169 -16.36 -2.55 3.52
N PRO A 170 -17.02 -3.71 3.36
CA PRO A 170 -17.33 -4.60 4.48
C PRO A 170 -16.10 -5.16 5.20
N LEU A 171 -15.00 -5.38 4.47
CA LEU A 171 -13.75 -5.93 5.00
C LEU A 171 -12.58 -5.02 4.66
N LYS A 172 -11.70 -4.75 5.63
CA LYS A 172 -10.43 -4.05 5.44
C LYS A 172 -9.32 -4.88 6.09
N LEU A 173 -8.33 -5.29 5.32
CA LEU A 173 -7.19 -6.08 5.79
C LEU A 173 -5.96 -5.20 5.82
N VAL A 174 -5.29 -5.13 6.96
CA VAL A 174 -4.15 -4.23 7.15
C VAL A 174 -2.97 -4.98 7.75
N ILE A 175 -1.77 -4.72 7.23
CA ILE A 175 -0.51 -5.15 7.85
C ILE A 175 0.22 -3.93 8.40
N ALA A 176 1.23 -4.18 9.25
CA ALA A 176 2.16 -3.15 9.69
C ALA A 176 3.27 -2.94 8.65
N GLY A 177 3.94 -1.79 8.71
CA GLY A 177 5.19 -1.51 8.01
C GLY A 177 6.32 -1.13 8.96
N ASN A 178 7.45 -0.67 8.43
CA ASN A 178 8.64 -0.40 9.23
C ASN A 178 8.47 0.84 10.14
N HIS A 179 7.57 1.77 9.80
CA HIS A 179 7.26 2.92 10.65
C HIS A 179 6.34 2.59 11.83
N ASP A 180 5.72 1.41 11.82
CA ASP A 180 4.70 1.02 12.77
C ASP A 180 5.29 0.41 14.05
N LEU A 181 6.20 1.17 14.66
CA LEU A 181 7.02 0.74 15.81
C LEU A 181 6.20 0.18 16.98
N ALA A 182 4.97 0.66 17.20
CA ALA A 182 4.13 0.14 18.28
C ALA A 182 3.67 -1.30 18.04
N PHE A 183 3.64 -1.81 16.80
CA PHE A 183 3.26 -3.20 16.53
C PHE A 183 4.44 -4.18 16.66
N ASP A 184 5.67 -3.72 16.80
CA ASP A 184 6.86 -4.56 16.96
C ASP A 184 7.31 -4.57 18.43
N ASP A 185 6.94 -5.63 19.14
CA ASP A 185 7.31 -5.83 20.55
C ASP A 185 8.81 -6.12 20.74
N THR A 186 9.49 -6.59 19.68
CA THR A 186 10.92 -6.88 19.67
C THR A 186 11.78 -5.66 19.37
N HIS A 187 11.29 -4.69 18.59
CA HIS A 187 12.11 -3.57 18.10
C HIS A 187 12.76 -2.71 19.20
N TYR A 188 12.12 -2.56 20.38
CA TYR A 188 12.77 -1.89 21.51
C TYR A 188 13.34 -2.79 22.60
N SER A 189 13.82 -3.97 22.24
CA SER A 189 14.65 -4.80 23.14
C SER A 189 16.05 -4.24 23.38
N HIS A 190 16.44 -3.12 22.75
CA HIS A 190 17.68 -2.41 23.02
C HIS A 190 17.40 -0.97 23.46
N ASP A 191 17.95 -0.59 24.61
CA ASP A 191 17.97 0.74 25.24
C ASP A 191 16.71 1.22 25.98
N ASP A 192 16.55 0.70 27.20
CA ASP A 192 16.24 1.54 28.37
C ASP A 192 17.12 1.21 29.60
N SER A 193 18.08 0.28 29.48
CA SER A 193 19.11 0.05 30.51
C SER A 193 20.31 0.97 30.28
N SER A 194 20.07 2.29 30.34
CA SER A 194 21.12 3.27 30.63
C SER A 194 21.28 3.52 32.15
N ASP A 195 20.63 2.71 32.98
CA ASP A 195 20.99 2.53 34.38
C ASP A 195 21.73 1.19 34.52
N GLY A 196 23.05 1.29 34.59
CA GLY A 196 23.92 0.14 34.76
C GLY A 196 23.76 -0.43 36.16
N SER A 197 22.98 -1.51 36.31
CA SER A 197 23.24 -2.60 37.26
C SER A 197 22.00 -3.51 37.36
N ASP A 198 21.90 -4.56 36.53
CA ASP A 198 21.46 -5.87 37.03
C ASP A 198 21.62 -6.95 35.93
N ASP A 199 22.67 -7.75 36.04
CA ASP A 199 22.92 -8.93 35.19
C ASP A 199 21.85 -10.04 35.35
N ASN A 200 20.80 -9.80 36.14
CA ASN A 200 19.74 -10.76 36.46
C ASN A 200 18.41 -10.52 35.72
N ALA A 201 18.28 -9.45 34.91
CA ALA A 201 17.04 -9.14 34.19
C ALA A 201 16.75 -10.04 32.98
N ILE A 202 17.75 -10.76 32.47
CA ILE A 202 17.66 -11.59 31.25
C ILE A 202 16.74 -12.83 31.40
N LYS A 203 16.28 -13.15 32.63
CA LYS A 203 15.44 -14.34 32.90
C LYS A 203 13.96 -14.05 33.17
N ARG A 204 13.49 -12.80 33.08
CA ARG A 204 12.07 -12.48 33.25
C ARG A 204 11.42 -12.29 31.89
N ASN A 205 10.43 -13.12 31.59
CA ASN A 205 9.54 -12.99 30.44
C ASN A 205 9.11 -11.51 30.31
N PRO A 206 9.62 -10.74 29.33
CA PRO A 206 9.43 -9.30 29.30
C PRO A 206 7.92 -9.03 29.14
N LYS A 207 7.36 -8.20 30.03
CA LYS A 207 5.97 -7.78 29.86
C LYS A 207 5.85 -7.00 28.55
N PRO A 208 4.79 -7.23 27.76
CA PRO A 208 4.55 -6.47 26.54
C PRO A 208 4.45 -4.97 26.87
N LYS A 209 5.01 -4.15 25.99
CA LYS A 209 5.16 -2.71 26.22
C LYS A 209 3.80 -2.01 26.20
N PRO A 210 3.60 -0.91 26.97
CA PRO A 210 2.34 -0.18 26.97
C PRO A 210 1.88 0.27 25.58
N MET A 211 2.80 0.78 24.74
CA MET A 211 2.47 1.20 23.36
C MET A 211 2.02 0.02 22.49
N TYR A 212 2.62 -1.15 22.66
CA TYR A 212 2.24 -2.36 21.94
C TYR A 212 0.83 -2.82 22.32
N MET A 213 0.54 -2.87 23.62
CA MET A 213 -0.80 -3.19 24.11
C MET A 213 -1.85 -2.19 23.61
N GLU A 214 -1.53 -0.90 23.58
CA GLU A 214 -2.44 0.13 23.08
C GLU A 214 -2.69 0.00 21.57
N ALA A 215 -1.66 -0.28 20.77
CA ALA A 215 -1.79 -0.49 19.33
C ALA A 215 -2.65 -1.74 19.02
N LEU A 216 -2.43 -2.84 19.73
CA LEU A 216 -3.26 -4.04 19.62
C LEU A 216 -4.72 -3.76 20.02
N GLU A 217 -4.94 -2.98 21.07
CA GLU A 217 -6.30 -2.61 21.49
C GLU A 217 -6.99 -1.73 20.44
N ILE A 218 -6.28 -0.77 19.83
CA ILE A 218 -6.81 0.03 18.71
C ILE A 218 -7.23 -0.87 17.55
N ALA A 219 -6.37 -1.81 17.15
CA ALA A 219 -6.67 -2.76 16.09
C ALA A 219 -7.88 -3.64 16.45
N LYS A 220 -7.91 -4.14 17.68
CA LYS A 220 -8.99 -5.00 18.17
C LYS A 220 -10.34 -4.28 18.18
N GLN A 221 -10.36 -3.02 18.62
CA GLN A 221 -11.56 -2.20 18.61
C GLN A 221 -12.08 -1.95 17.20
N ALA A 222 -11.20 -1.90 16.18
CA ALA A 222 -11.55 -1.66 14.78
C ALA A 222 -12.17 -2.87 14.08
N GLU A 223 -12.00 -4.08 14.62
CA GLU A 223 -12.60 -5.30 14.07
C GLU A 223 -14.12 -5.25 13.98
N VAL A 224 -14.79 -4.51 14.89
CA VAL A 224 -16.26 -4.36 14.89
C VAL A 224 -16.78 -3.67 13.64
N ASP A 225 -15.94 -2.88 12.96
CA ASP A 225 -16.24 -2.21 11.69
C ASP A 225 -15.53 -2.89 10.49
N GLY A 226 -15.11 -4.14 10.67
CA GLY A 226 -14.51 -4.96 9.61
C GLY A 226 -13.04 -4.67 9.32
N VAL A 227 -12.33 -3.90 10.16
CA VAL A 227 -10.88 -3.66 10.00
C VAL A 227 -10.11 -4.73 10.76
N LYS A 228 -9.36 -5.58 10.05
CA LYS A 228 -8.57 -6.67 10.61
C LYS A 228 -7.08 -6.43 10.40
N TYR A 229 -6.34 -6.35 11.51
CA TYR A 229 -4.89 -6.37 11.49
C TYR A 229 -4.38 -7.80 11.30
N LEU A 230 -3.48 -7.99 10.33
CA LEU A 230 -2.87 -9.28 10.00
C LEU A 230 -1.38 -9.22 10.34
N THR A 231 -0.90 -10.27 11.01
CA THR A 231 0.52 -10.58 11.10
C THR A 231 0.92 -11.53 9.97
N GLU A 232 2.21 -11.80 9.83
CA GLU A 232 2.69 -12.76 8.84
C GLU A 232 1.94 -14.10 8.91
N GLY A 233 1.46 -14.57 7.75
CA GLY A 233 0.69 -15.81 7.65
C GLY A 233 -0.22 -15.86 6.43
N THR A 234 -0.95 -16.97 6.29
CA THR A 234 -1.95 -17.17 5.24
C THR A 234 -3.35 -17.19 5.83
N TYR A 235 -4.28 -16.48 5.18
CA TYR A 235 -5.64 -16.28 5.65
C TYR A 235 -6.65 -16.56 4.54
N SER A 236 -7.89 -16.86 4.92
CA SER A 236 -9.01 -17.02 3.99
C SER A 236 -10.23 -16.27 4.53
N PHE A 237 -10.88 -15.51 3.67
CA PHE A 237 -12.04 -14.69 4.02
C PHE A 237 -13.18 -14.94 3.04
N ASP A 238 -14.36 -15.23 3.57
CA ASP A 238 -15.60 -15.17 2.80
C ASP A 238 -16.09 -13.73 2.78
N LEU A 239 -16.21 -13.16 1.58
CA LEU A 239 -16.56 -11.76 1.36
C LEU A 239 -18.08 -11.59 1.27
N ALA A 240 -18.56 -10.37 1.54
CA ALA A 240 -19.98 -10.05 1.53
C ALA A 240 -20.65 -10.26 0.16
N ASN A 241 -19.89 -10.17 -0.93
CA ASN A 241 -20.37 -10.44 -2.28
C ASN A 241 -20.50 -11.94 -2.60
N GLY A 242 -20.12 -12.82 -1.66
CA GLY A 242 -20.18 -14.29 -1.79
C GLY A 242 -18.92 -14.93 -2.37
N SER A 243 -17.87 -14.16 -2.67
CA SER A 243 -16.58 -14.71 -3.09
C SER A 243 -15.70 -15.08 -1.89
N ARG A 244 -14.63 -15.85 -2.14
CA ARG A 244 -13.62 -16.22 -1.15
C ARG A 244 -12.27 -15.69 -1.59
N LEU A 245 -11.61 -14.96 -0.69
CA LEU A 245 -10.26 -14.43 -0.87
C LEU A 245 -9.27 -15.26 -0.05
N ARG A 246 -8.23 -15.83 -0.68
CA ARG A 246 -7.05 -16.37 -0.01
C ARG A 246 -5.89 -15.40 -0.12
N ILE A 247 -5.31 -15.01 1.02
CA ILE A 247 -4.28 -13.97 1.08
C ILE A 247 -3.12 -14.39 1.97
N TYR A 248 -1.90 -14.22 1.47
CA TYR A 248 -0.68 -14.21 2.29
C TYR A 248 -0.39 -12.78 2.74
N ALA A 249 -0.01 -12.59 4.00
CA ALA A 249 0.36 -11.30 4.57
C ALA A 249 1.77 -11.38 5.18
N SER A 250 2.56 -10.29 5.11
CA SER A 250 3.80 -10.15 5.89
C SER A 250 4.27 -8.70 6.03
N GLN A 251 4.58 -8.27 7.25
CA GLN A 251 5.10 -6.93 7.55
C GLN A 251 6.62 -6.77 7.34
N TYR A 252 7.34 -7.87 7.10
CA TYR A 252 8.80 -7.89 7.19
C TYR A 252 9.50 -7.26 5.97
N THR A 253 10.59 -6.53 6.23
CA THR A 253 11.44 -5.88 5.21
C THR A 253 12.95 -6.11 5.46
N PRO A 254 13.80 -6.10 4.42
CA PRO A 254 15.25 -6.11 4.62
C PRO A 254 15.72 -4.92 5.47
N GLN A 255 16.73 -5.12 6.32
CA GLN A 255 17.19 -4.08 7.23
C GLN A 255 17.73 -2.84 6.51
N TYR A 256 17.20 -1.69 6.88
CA TYR A 256 17.71 -0.37 6.55
C TYR A 256 17.53 0.56 7.75
N GLY A 257 18.62 0.83 8.46
CA GLY A 257 18.57 1.61 9.71
C GLY A 257 18.01 0.81 10.88
N TYR A 258 17.27 1.50 11.75
CA TYR A 258 16.68 0.93 12.95
C TYR A 258 15.17 1.21 12.93
N TRP A 259 14.43 0.34 12.26
CA TRP A 259 12.97 0.39 12.18
C TRP A 259 12.34 -0.96 12.51
N ALA A 260 11.01 -0.97 12.69
CA ALA A 260 10.28 -2.19 13.01
C ALA A 260 10.30 -3.21 11.87
N PHE A 261 10.14 -4.48 12.20
CA PHE A 261 9.95 -5.59 11.27
C PHE A 261 11.08 -5.71 10.23
N GLN A 262 12.31 -5.43 10.64
CA GLN A 262 13.49 -5.55 9.80
C GLN A 262 14.27 -6.84 10.09
N TYR A 263 14.71 -7.52 9.04
CA TYR A 263 15.56 -8.72 9.11
C TYR A 263 16.88 -8.52 8.35
N GLN A 264 17.94 -9.23 8.74
CA GLN A 264 19.22 -9.15 8.02
C GLN A 264 19.11 -9.83 6.65
N ALA A 265 19.93 -9.39 5.70
CA ALA A 265 19.91 -9.93 4.35
C ALA A 265 20.05 -11.47 4.31
N GLY A 266 19.04 -12.15 3.76
CA GLY A 266 19.02 -13.61 3.62
C GLY A 266 18.36 -14.37 4.78
N GLU A 267 17.97 -13.70 5.85
CA GLU A 267 17.46 -14.36 7.08
C GLU A 267 15.94 -14.59 7.11
N HIS A 268 15.19 -14.12 6.11
CA HIS A 268 13.72 -14.30 6.08
C HIS A 268 13.24 -15.14 4.90
N SER A 269 12.49 -16.21 5.22
CA SER A 269 11.74 -17.02 4.26
C SER A 269 10.29 -16.54 4.21
N PHE A 270 9.77 -16.37 3.01
CA PHE A 270 8.36 -16.10 2.78
C PHE A 270 7.69 -17.39 2.30
N ASP A 271 6.93 -18.02 3.17
CA ASP A 271 6.26 -19.28 2.90
C ASP A 271 4.90 -19.04 2.25
N ILE A 272 4.93 -18.43 1.06
CA ILE A 272 3.74 -18.07 0.27
C ILE A 272 3.20 -19.34 -0.41
N PRO A 273 1.98 -19.81 -0.08
CA PRO A 273 1.38 -20.96 -0.76
C PRO A 273 1.03 -20.63 -2.22
N SER A 274 1.04 -21.64 -3.10
CA SER A 274 0.72 -21.48 -4.52
C SER A 274 -0.77 -21.26 -4.82
N ASP A 275 -1.63 -21.40 -3.81
CA ASP A 275 -3.09 -21.29 -3.93
C ASP A 275 -3.64 -19.98 -3.32
N VAL A 276 -2.78 -19.00 -3.07
CA VAL A 276 -3.21 -17.66 -2.64
C VAL A 276 -3.56 -16.81 -3.86
N ASP A 277 -4.66 -16.07 -3.76
CA ASP A 277 -5.06 -15.10 -4.78
C ASP A 277 -4.17 -13.85 -4.71
N VAL A 278 -3.87 -13.42 -3.48
CA VAL A 278 -3.12 -12.19 -3.19
C VAL A 278 -1.96 -12.49 -2.24
N ALA A 279 -0.78 -11.98 -2.56
CA ALA A 279 0.30 -11.77 -1.59
C ALA A 279 0.34 -10.29 -1.21
N MET A 280 0.36 -9.99 0.08
CA MET A 280 0.43 -8.62 0.61
C MET A 280 1.65 -8.53 1.53
N THR A 281 2.63 -7.73 1.13
CA THR A 281 3.84 -7.48 1.94
C THR A 281 4.05 -6.00 2.14
N HIS A 282 4.82 -5.58 3.14
CA HIS A 282 5.14 -4.16 3.24
C HIS A 282 6.19 -3.75 2.19
N GLY A 283 7.31 -4.47 2.12
CA GLY A 283 8.39 -4.20 1.15
C GLY A 283 8.19 -4.85 -0.23
N PRO A 284 8.83 -4.30 -1.27
CA PRO A 284 8.76 -4.84 -2.63
C PRO A 284 9.66 -6.05 -2.86
N PRO A 285 9.42 -6.86 -3.91
CA PRO A 285 10.36 -7.88 -4.35
C PRO A 285 11.46 -7.25 -5.22
N LEU A 286 12.65 -7.87 -5.22
CA LEU A 286 13.80 -7.33 -5.95
C LEU A 286 13.53 -7.21 -7.46
N GLY A 287 13.71 -5.99 -7.99
CA GLY A 287 13.65 -5.69 -9.42
C GLY A 287 12.26 -5.38 -9.98
N ILE A 288 11.23 -5.29 -9.14
CA ILE A 288 9.87 -4.90 -9.52
C ILE A 288 9.42 -3.76 -8.58
N LEU A 289 9.16 -2.58 -9.15
CA LEU A 289 8.66 -1.39 -8.44
C LEU A 289 9.42 -1.10 -7.13
N ASP A 290 10.75 -1.24 -7.15
CA ASP A 290 11.66 -1.16 -6.01
C ASP A 290 12.84 -0.20 -6.23
N ARG A 291 12.77 0.68 -7.23
CA ARG A 291 13.82 1.68 -7.48
C ARG A 291 13.74 2.81 -6.47
N THR A 292 14.88 3.16 -5.89
CA THR A 292 14.98 4.34 -5.04
C THR A 292 15.34 5.58 -5.85
N SER A 293 15.16 6.76 -5.24
CA SER A 293 15.57 8.05 -5.82
C SER A 293 17.07 8.14 -6.07
N GLY A 294 17.87 7.32 -5.37
CA GLY A 294 19.31 7.18 -5.58
C GLY A 294 19.69 6.30 -6.79
N GLY A 295 18.70 5.66 -7.43
CA GLY A 295 18.89 4.71 -8.54
C GLY A 295 19.14 3.26 -8.09
N ASP A 296 19.23 3.01 -6.79
CA ASP A 296 19.41 1.69 -6.21
C ASP A 296 18.11 0.87 -6.23
N ARG A 297 18.22 -0.42 -5.90
CA ARG A 297 17.10 -1.36 -5.79
C ARG A 297 16.96 -1.79 -4.33
N ALA A 298 15.80 -1.54 -3.73
CA ALA A 298 15.54 -1.84 -2.32
C ALA A 298 14.78 -3.16 -2.11
N GLY A 299 14.36 -3.84 -3.18
CA GLY A 299 13.50 -5.00 -3.07
C GLY A 299 14.21 -6.26 -2.57
N CYS A 300 13.41 -7.18 -2.04
CA CYS A 300 13.91 -8.41 -1.45
C CYS A 300 14.02 -9.56 -2.48
N GLY A 301 15.21 -10.17 -2.57
CA GLY A 301 15.45 -11.30 -3.46
C GLY A 301 14.84 -12.63 -2.98
N THR A 302 14.70 -12.87 -1.68
CA THR A 302 14.02 -14.09 -1.17
C THR A 302 12.51 -13.99 -1.42
N LEU A 303 11.93 -12.81 -1.21
CA LEU A 303 10.54 -12.51 -1.56
C LEU A 303 10.26 -12.72 -3.06
N PHE A 304 11.11 -12.18 -3.95
CA PHE A 304 10.97 -12.40 -5.39
C PHE A 304 10.91 -13.90 -5.73
N ARG A 305 11.78 -14.72 -5.13
CA ARG A 305 11.81 -16.17 -5.36
C ARG A 305 10.58 -16.88 -4.79
N ALA A 306 10.05 -16.44 -3.66
CA ALA A 306 8.81 -16.97 -3.12
C ALA A 306 7.62 -16.69 -4.04
N LEU A 307 7.50 -15.46 -4.54
CA LEU A 307 6.46 -15.06 -5.49
C LEU A 307 6.59 -15.77 -6.83
N TYR A 308 7.83 -15.99 -7.29
CA TYR A 308 8.11 -16.79 -8.48
C TYR A 308 7.54 -18.21 -8.35
N ARG A 309 7.67 -18.84 -7.19
CA ARG A 309 7.11 -20.18 -6.93
C ARG A 309 5.59 -20.15 -6.74
N ALA A 310 5.07 -19.15 -6.03
CA ALA A 310 3.67 -19.08 -5.63
C ALA A 310 2.73 -18.59 -6.74
N ARG A 311 3.21 -17.70 -7.63
CA ARG A 311 2.45 -17.13 -8.75
C ARG A 311 1.07 -16.56 -8.35
N PRO A 312 0.95 -15.71 -7.31
CA PRO A 312 -0.33 -15.11 -6.95
C PRO A 312 -0.85 -14.25 -8.11
N LYS A 313 -2.17 -14.01 -8.16
CA LYS A 313 -2.77 -13.09 -9.14
C LYS A 313 -2.30 -11.66 -8.90
N ILE A 314 -2.20 -11.27 -7.63
CA ILE A 314 -1.74 -9.95 -7.20
C ILE A 314 -0.63 -10.09 -6.15
N HIS A 315 0.45 -9.32 -6.30
CA HIS A 315 1.35 -9.00 -5.20
C HIS A 315 1.27 -7.49 -4.93
N CYS A 316 0.74 -7.11 -3.77
CA CYS A 316 0.64 -5.71 -3.36
C CYS A 316 1.56 -5.38 -2.19
N PHE A 317 2.12 -4.17 -2.24
CA PHE A 317 3.10 -3.67 -1.28
C PHE A 317 3.17 -2.13 -1.30
N GLY A 318 4.09 -1.58 -0.52
CA GLY A 318 4.35 -0.15 -0.41
C GLY A 318 5.83 0.14 -0.23
N HIS A 319 6.17 0.90 0.81
CA HIS A 319 7.54 1.16 1.32
C HIS A 319 8.42 2.04 0.42
N ILE A 320 8.46 1.77 -0.88
CA ILE A 320 9.24 2.54 -1.86
C ILE A 320 8.36 3.58 -2.53
N HIS A 321 8.22 4.72 -1.87
CA HIS A 321 7.35 5.83 -2.27
C HIS A 321 7.63 6.32 -3.70
N GLU A 322 8.88 6.30 -4.15
CA GLU A 322 9.30 6.79 -5.47
C GLU A 322 9.07 5.83 -6.64
N ASP A 323 8.62 4.59 -6.41
CA ASP A 323 8.36 3.62 -7.48
C ASP A 323 6.90 3.12 -7.41
N TRP A 324 5.99 4.03 -7.03
CA TRP A 324 4.55 3.79 -7.05
C TRP A 324 4.06 3.41 -8.45
N GLY A 325 3.15 2.44 -8.51
CA GLY A 325 2.58 2.01 -9.76
C GLY A 325 2.03 0.59 -9.74
N ALA A 326 1.64 0.13 -10.92
CA ALA A 326 1.15 -1.21 -11.17
C ALA A 326 1.79 -1.78 -12.43
N GLN A 327 2.38 -2.96 -12.31
CA GLN A 327 3.05 -3.67 -13.40
C GLN A 327 2.45 -5.07 -13.56
N LEU A 328 1.87 -5.34 -14.73
CA LEU A 328 1.43 -6.70 -15.09
C LEU A 328 2.62 -7.46 -15.67
N VAL A 329 3.09 -8.45 -14.94
CA VAL A 329 4.31 -9.19 -15.26
C VAL A 329 3.97 -10.55 -15.85
N GLN A 330 4.58 -10.87 -16.99
CA GLN A 330 4.55 -12.19 -17.60
C GLN A 330 5.76 -13.00 -17.13
N TRP A 331 5.49 -14.18 -16.60
CA TRP A 331 6.51 -15.15 -16.26
C TRP A 331 6.90 -15.94 -17.51
N LYS A 332 8.19 -16.23 -17.67
CA LYS A 332 8.65 -17.14 -18.72
C LYS A 332 8.10 -18.54 -18.43
N PRO A 333 7.78 -19.32 -19.49
CA PRO A 333 7.46 -20.73 -19.32
C PRO A 333 8.61 -21.44 -18.60
N GLU A 334 8.28 -22.32 -17.66
CA GLU A 334 9.28 -23.22 -17.10
C GLU A 334 9.86 -24.06 -18.26
N PRO A 335 11.19 -24.28 -18.30
CA PRO A 335 11.78 -25.13 -19.32
C PRO A 335 11.14 -26.52 -19.23
N SER A 336 10.46 -26.93 -20.30
CA SER A 336 9.81 -28.23 -20.34
C SER A 336 10.85 -29.33 -20.13
N SER A 337 10.55 -30.27 -19.24
CA SER A 337 11.37 -31.46 -19.00
C SER A 337 11.41 -32.44 -20.18
N SER A 338 10.87 -32.04 -21.35
CA SER A 338 10.72 -32.84 -22.56
C SER A 338 11.68 -32.46 -23.69
N ALA A 339 12.75 -31.70 -23.42
CA ALA A 339 13.81 -31.55 -24.40
C ALA A 339 14.41 -32.93 -24.70
N PRO A 340 14.53 -33.35 -25.98
CA PRO A 340 15.13 -34.63 -26.32
C PRO A 340 16.55 -34.66 -25.74
N GLN A 341 16.87 -35.68 -24.95
CA GLN A 341 18.23 -35.95 -24.48
C GLN A 341 19.12 -36.12 -25.71
N SER A 342 19.77 -35.05 -26.16
CA SER A 342 20.86 -35.16 -27.11
C SER A 342 22.01 -35.85 -26.38
N SER A 343 22.47 -36.96 -26.95
CA SER A 343 23.39 -37.90 -26.35
C SER A 343 24.83 -37.40 -26.35
N TRP A 344 25.11 -36.24 -25.74
CA TRP A 344 26.46 -35.79 -25.38
C TRP A 344 26.38 -34.79 -24.23
N THR A 345 26.12 -35.27 -23.01
CA THR A 345 26.17 -34.43 -21.82
C THR A 345 27.58 -34.35 -21.26
N VAL A 346 28.22 -33.19 -21.44
CA VAL A 346 29.29 -32.72 -20.55
C VAL A 346 28.71 -32.71 -19.12
N PRO A 347 29.40 -33.26 -18.09
CA PRO A 347 28.90 -33.19 -16.71
C PRO A 347 28.68 -31.73 -16.31
N LYS A 348 27.44 -31.37 -15.98
CA LYS A 348 27.16 -30.05 -15.41
C LYS A 348 27.93 -29.93 -14.09
N PRO A 349 28.67 -28.82 -13.85
CA PRO A 349 29.33 -28.61 -12.57
C PRO A 349 28.28 -28.57 -11.45
N TRP A 350 28.66 -29.05 -10.26
CA TRP A 350 27.80 -29.32 -9.10
C TRP A 350 27.06 -28.10 -8.48
N ASN A 351 26.99 -26.96 -9.17
CA ASN A 351 26.29 -25.73 -8.74
C ASN A 351 25.51 -25.04 -9.89
N SER A 352 25.09 -25.77 -10.94
CA SER A 352 24.43 -25.18 -12.12
C SER A 352 22.90 -25.02 -11.99
N GLU A 353 22.39 -24.65 -10.81
CA GLU A 353 21.00 -24.20 -10.68
C GLU A 353 20.88 -22.83 -11.38
N PRO A 354 19.89 -22.62 -12.26
CA PRO A 354 19.70 -21.33 -12.91
C PRO A 354 19.43 -20.25 -11.87
N VAL A 355 20.13 -19.12 -11.96
CA VAL A 355 19.92 -17.98 -11.06
C VAL A 355 18.52 -17.43 -11.28
N ILE A 356 17.62 -17.64 -10.30
CA ILE A 356 16.28 -17.06 -10.32
C ILE A 356 16.37 -15.57 -9.96
N SER A 357 16.06 -14.70 -10.92
CA SER A 357 16.05 -13.24 -10.80
C SER A 357 15.05 -12.63 -11.79
N SER A 358 14.68 -11.37 -11.58
CA SER A 358 13.80 -10.64 -12.50
C SER A 358 14.38 -10.50 -13.92
N ALA A 359 15.70 -10.64 -14.10
CA ALA A 359 16.33 -10.62 -15.42
C ALA A 359 16.22 -11.96 -16.16
N THR A 360 16.16 -13.07 -15.43
CA THR A 360 16.23 -14.41 -16.00
C THR A 360 14.85 -14.98 -16.28
N VAL A 361 13.88 -14.74 -15.39
CA VAL A 361 12.59 -15.46 -15.40
C VAL A 361 11.38 -14.63 -15.83
N LEU A 362 11.55 -13.32 -16.01
CA LEU A 362 10.48 -12.46 -16.53
C LEU A 362 10.56 -12.38 -18.05
N ASP A 363 9.41 -12.50 -18.70
CA ASP A 363 9.24 -12.14 -20.10
C ASP A 363 8.99 -10.63 -20.17
N ARG A 364 10.04 -9.87 -20.47
CA ARG A 364 9.99 -8.40 -20.52
C ARG A 364 9.22 -7.87 -21.73
N GLU A 365 9.10 -8.67 -22.79
CA GLU A 365 8.38 -8.27 -24.01
C GLU A 365 6.87 -8.29 -23.77
N HIS A 366 6.40 -9.28 -23.00
CA HIS A 366 4.98 -9.44 -22.68
C HIS A 366 4.56 -8.86 -21.33
N SER A 367 5.52 -8.35 -20.53
CA SER A 367 5.23 -7.59 -19.31
C SER A 367 4.92 -6.13 -19.66
N ARG A 368 3.98 -5.51 -18.94
CA ARG A 368 3.53 -4.13 -19.19
C ARG A 368 3.44 -3.30 -17.92
N MET A 369 3.86 -2.04 -18.01
CA MET A 369 3.59 -1.05 -16.98
C MET A 369 2.19 -0.47 -17.23
N LEU A 370 1.28 -0.60 -16.27
CA LEU A 370 -0.10 -0.10 -16.38
C LEU A 370 -0.21 1.30 -15.79
N TYR A 371 0.37 1.47 -14.61
CA TYR A 371 0.48 2.75 -13.93
C TYR A 371 1.89 2.90 -13.40
N THR A 372 2.43 4.10 -13.49
CA THR A 372 3.69 4.46 -12.86
C THR A 372 3.60 5.93 -12.51
N LEU A 373 4.50 6.40 -11.66
CA LEU A 373 4.91 7.79 -11.75
C LEU A 373 5.43 8.00 -13.18
N THR A 374 4.61 8.52 -14.09
CA THR A 374 5.12 9.25 -15.26
C THR A 374 6.20 10.15 -14.69
N PRO A 375 7.47 10.09 -15.18
CA PRO A 375 8.63 10.57 -14.43
C PRO A 375 8.24 11.87 -13.74
N PRO A 376 8.23 11.92 -12.39
CA PRO A 376 7.81 13.13 -11.72
C PRO A 376 8.71 14.19 -12.33
N PRO A 377 8.17 15.25 -12.95
CA PRO A 377 9.04 16.29 -13.38
C PRO A 377 9.72 16.77 -12.12
N MET A 378 11.01 16.46 -12.01
CA MET A 378 11.87 16.93 -10.95
C MET A 378 11.73 18.44 -10.97
N SER A 379 10.87 18.99 -10.11
CA SER A 379 10.44 20.38 -10.18
C SER A 379 10.22 20.87 -11.62
N VAL A 380 9.00 20.79 -12.16
CA VAL A 380 8.64 21.82 -13.15
C VAL A 380 8.71 23.14 -12.38
N ALA A 381 9.84 23.84 -12.48
CA ALA A 381 9.83 25.28 -12.35
C ALA A 381 8.70 25.72 -13.27
N THR A 382 7.72 26.44 -12.72
CA THR A 382 6.42 26.82 -13.28
C THR A 382 6.52 27.70 -14.55
N ASN A 383 7.35 27.31 -15.51
CA ASN A 383 7.70 28.03 -16.72
C ASN A 383 7.85 27.11 -17.95
N THR A 384 7.43 25.85 -17.87
CA THR A 384 7.24 25.03 -19.08
C THR A 384 5.76 24.76 -19.23
N THR A 385 5.12 25.63 -20.01
CA THR A 385 3.98 25.26 -20.84
C THR A 385 4.24 23.88 -21.44
N LEU A 386 3.24 22.99 -21.40
CA LEU A 386 3.25 21.60 -21.88
C LEU A 386 3.52 20.56 -20.78
N ILE A 387 2.63 20.49 -19.78
CA ILE A 387 2.07 19.17 -19.47
C ILE A 387 1.38 18.75 -20.77
N ASP A 388 1.72 17.60 -21.33
CA ASP A 388 1.03 17.10 -22.52
C ASP A 388 -0.49 17.15 -22.26
N MET A 389 -1.26 17.74 -23.17
CA MET A 389 -2.71 17.89 -23.00
C MET A 389 -3.38 16.54 -22.74
N GLU A 390 -2.78 15.46 -23.24
CA GLU A 390 -3.20 14.08 -23.01
C GLU A 390 -2.87 13.59 -21.59
N GLU A 391 -1.65 13.81 -21.09
CA GLU A 391 -1.27 13.53 -19.70
C GLU A 391 -2.12 14.33 -18.70
N HIS A 392 -2.38 15.60 -19.00
CA HIS A 392 -3.25 16.46 -18.22
C HIS A 392 -4.66 15.88 -18.14
N LYS A 393 -5.21 15.45 -19.28
CA LYS A 393 -6.55 14.86 -19.37
C LYS A 393 -6.63 13.57 -18.56
N HIS A 394 -5.65 12.68 -18.67
CA HIS A 394 -5.59 11.44 -17.89
C HIS A 394 -5.51 11.71 -16.38
N LEU A 395 -4.66 12.65 -15.95
CA LEU A 395 -4.57 13.04 -14.55
C LEU A 395 -5.89 13.62 -14.03
N LEU A 396 -6.61 14.39 -14.87
CA LEU A 396 -7.92 14.94 -14.50
C LEU A 396 -8.99 13.85 -14.39
N GLU A 397 -8.98 12.86 -15.29
CA GLU A 397 -9.87 11.70 -15.25
C GLU A 397 -9.60 10.86 -13.99
N TRP A 398 -8.36 10.45 -13.72
CA TRP A 398 -8.00 9.72 -12.49
C TRP A 398 -8.33 10.49 -11.22
N SER A 399 -8.12 11.82 -11.26
CA SER A 399 -8.49 12.71 -10.18
C SER A 399 -9.99 12.63 -9.90
N LYS A 400 -10.85 12.70 -10.93
CA LYS A 400 -12.31 12.56 -10.80
C LYS A 400 -12.71 11.17 -10.29
N ASP A 401 -12.06 10.13 -10.79
CA ASP A 401 -12.41 8.73 -10.45
C ASP A 401 -11.90 8.29 -9.07
N ARG A 402 -11.12 9.15 -8.40
CA ARG A 402 -10.57 8.96 -7.04
C ARG A 402 -9.60 7.76 -6.93
N GLY A 403 -9.11 7.25 -8.05
CA GLY A 403 -8.21 6.11 -8.10
C GLY A 403 -7.86 5.69 -9.53
N CYS A 404 -6.91 4.76 -9.64
CA CYS A 404 -6.49 4.13 -10.88
C CYS A 404 -7.10 2.72 -10.97
N TYR A 405 -7.83 2.42 -12.06
CA TYR A 405 -8.66 1.21 -12.17
C TYR A 405 -8.02 0.17 -13.09
N ILE A 406 -7.94 -1.08 -12.62
CA ILE A 406 -7.43 -2.22 -13.38
C ILE A 406 -8.47 -3.35 -13.33
N ASP A 407 -8.90 -3.81 -14.50
CA ASP A 407 -9.78 -4.98 -14.60
C ASP A 407 -8.96 -6.22 -14.97
N LEU A 408 -8.78 -7.12 -14.01
CA LEU A 408 -8.14 -8.43 -14.21
C LEU A 408 -9.14 -9.53 -14.55
N ALA A 409 -10.46 -9.27 -14.48
CA ALA A 409 -11.49 -10.25 -14.79
C ALA A 409 -11.82 -10.27 -16.30
N ASP A 410 -11.76 -9.11 -16.95
CA ASP A 410 -12.11 -8.94 -18.36
C ASP A 410 -11.20 -7.94 -19.10
N GLY A 411 -11.33 -7.87 -20.42
CA GLY A 411 -10.61 -6.94 -21.27
C GLY A 411 -9.14 -7.29 -21.49
N GLU A 412 -8.35 -6.27 -21.85
CA GLU A 412 -6.94 -6.42 -22.24
C GLU A 412 -5.99 -6.81 -21.10
N ASN A 413 -6.42 -6.54 -19.86
CA ASN A 413 -5.67 -6.80 -18.63
C ASN A 413 -6.13 -8.06 -17.91
N LYS A 414 -7.06 -8.83 -18.51
CA LYS A 414 -7.50 -10.10 -17.97
C LYS A 414 -6.32 -10.99 -17.61
N ILE A 415 -6.25 -11.37 -16.34
CA ILE A 415 -5.11 -12.10 -15.79
C ILE A 415 -5.08 -13.54 -16.33
N LYS A 416 -3.90 -14.01 -16.74
CA LYS A 416 -3.64 -15.42 -17.01
C LYS A 416 -3.05 -16.08 -15.77
N GLU A 417 -3.88 -16.77 -15.00
CA GLU A 417 -3.47 -17.39 -13.74
C GLU A 417 -2.26 -18.33 -13.91
N GLY A 418 -1.28 -18.25 -13.00
CA GLY A 418 -0.03 -19.01 -13.06
C GLY A 418 1.01 -18.49 -14.06
N GLU A 419 0.58 -17.83 -15.13
CA GLU A 419 1.42 -17.21 -16.15
C GLU A 419 1.75 -15.75 -15.88
N GLN A 420 0.85 -15.04 -15.19
CA GLN A 420 0.96 -13.61 -14.91
C GLN A 420 0.71 -13.29 -13.45
N THR A 421 1.35 -12.22 -12.98
CA THR A 421 1.09 -11.62 -11.67
C THR A 421 1.05 -10.09 -11.84
N LEU A 422 0.03 -9.46 -11.27
CA LEU A 422 -0.02 -8.00 -11.14
C LEU A 422 0.75 -7.57 -9.89
N PHE A 423 1.81 -6.81 -10.06
CA PHE A 423 2.57 -6.20 -8.97
C PHE A 423 2.10 -4.77 -8.74
N VAL A 424 1.86 -4.42 -7.48
CA VAL A 424 1.21 -3.17 -7.09
C VAL A 424 1.99 -2.52 -5.95
N ASN A 425 2.69 -1.43 -6.25
CA ASN A 425 3.21 -0.53 -5.22
C ASN A 425 2.16 0.54 -4.95
N ALA A 426 1.46 0.41 -3.83
CA ALA A 426 0.30 1.21 -3.46
C ALA A 426 0.62 2.34 -2.47
N SER A 427 1.91 2.70 -2.30
CA SER A 427 2.28 3.87 -1.49
C SER A 427 1.44 5.08 -1.93
N ILE A 428 0.73 5.73 -1.01
CA ILE A 428 0.03 6.98 -1.35
C ILE A 428 0.96 8.19 -1.20
N MET A 429 2.08 8.00 -0.52
CA MET A 429 3.06 9.03 -0.21
C MET A 429 4.14 9.15 -1.27
N SER A 430 4.51 10.39 -1.59
CA SER A 430 5.80 10.68 -2.23
C SER A 430 6.95 10.62 -1.23
N VAL A 431 8.18 10.68 -1.73
CA VAL A 431 9.42 10.79 -0.93
C VAL A 431 9.45 11.99 0.03
N ARG A 432 8.59 12.98 -0.20
CA ARG A 432 8.44 14.15 0.70
C ARG A 432 7.30 13.97 1.71
N TYR A 433 6.78 12.75 1.88
CA TYR A 433 5.64 12.43 2.75
C TYR A 433 4.42 13.28 2.44
N ARG A 434 4.13 13.41 1.14
CA ARG A 434 2.91 14.06 0.66
C ARG A 434 2.00 13.02 0.01
N PRO A 435 0.70 13.02 0.32
CA PRO A 435 -0.26 12.04 -0.18
C PRO A 435 -0.68 12.33 -1.64
N SER A 436 0.31 12.32 -2.54
CA SER A 436 0.15 12.74 -3.93
C SER A 436 -0.28 11.62 -4.85
N GLN A 437 0.00 10.37 -4.51
CA GLN A 437 -0.27 9.20 -5.35
C GLN A 437 -1.73 8.75 -5.22
N MET A 438 -2.24 8.10 -6.27
CA MET A 438 -3.62 7.62 -6.33
C MET A 438 -3.75 6.24 -5.67
N PRO A 439 -4.88 5.96 -5.01
CA PRO A 439 -5.26 4.59 -4.69
C PRO A 439 -5.39 3.73 -5.96
N LEU A 440 -5.17 2.42 -5.84
CA LEU A 440 -5.35 1.46 -6.92
C LEU A 440 -6.61 0.62 -6.67
N VAL A 441 -7.50 0.56 -7.65
CA VAL A 441 -8.76 -0.20 -7.60
C VAL A 441 -8.67 -1.33 -8.62
N ILE A 442 -8.81 -2.56 -8.15
CA ILE A 442 -8.59 -3.74 -8.97
C ILE A 442 -9.84 -4.61 -8.92
N ASP A 443 -10.41 -4.89 -10.08
CA ASP A 443 -11.47 -5.88 -10.22
C ASP A 443 -10.84 -7.22 -10.62
N MET A 444 -11.17 -8.31 -9.93
CA MET A 444 -10.67 -9.64 -10.25
C MET A 444 -11.71 -10.72 -9.96
N ASP A 445 -11.61 -11.84 -10.69
CA ASP A 445 -12.45 -13.00 -10.43
C ASP A 445 -11.88 -13.84 -9.26
N LEU A 446 -12.69 -14.00 -8.22
CA LEU A 446 -12.42 -14.85 -7.06
C LEU A 446 -13.38 -16.04 -7.01
N PRO A 447 -12.96 -17.20 -6.49
CA PRO A 447 -13.85 -18.36 -6.33
C PRO A 447 -15.02 -18.04 -5.41
N ARG A 448 -16.16 -18.71 -5.59
CA ARG A 448 -17.28 -18.62 -4.64
C ARG A 448 -16.88 -19.17 -3.28
N ALA A 449 -17.37 -18.53 -2.21
CA ALA A 449 -17.37 -19.13 -0.89
C ALA A 449 -18.17 -20.43 -0.93
N ALA A 450 -17.64 -21.49 -0.28
CA ALA A 450 -18.40 -22.72 -0.14
C ALA A 450 -19.69 -22.43 0.65
N GLU A 451 -20.82 -23.02 0.26
CA GLU A 451 -22.03 -22.92 1.06
C GLU A 451 -21.73 -23.43 2.47
N SER A 452 -21.85 -22.56 3.47
CA SER A 452 -21.88 -22.99 4.86
C SER A 452 -23.11 -23.85 5.02
N ASN A 453 -22.96 -25.18 5.04
CA ASN A 453 -24.06 -26.06 5.45
C ASN A 453 -24.50 -25.60 6.85
N PRO A 454 -25.76 -25.17 7.01
CA PRO A 454 -26.25 -24.59 8.25
C PRO A 454 -26.25 -25.58 9.42
#